data_AF-R5CPK5-F1
#
_entry.id   AF-R5CPK5-F1
#
_cell.length_a   1.000
_cell.length_b   1.000
_cell.length_c   1.000
_cell.angle_alpha   90.00
_cell.angle_beta   90.00
_cell.angle_gamma   90.00
#
_symmetry.space_group_name_H-M   'P 1'
#
loop_
_entity.id
_entity.type
_entity.pdbx_description
1 polymer ?
#
loop_
_entity_poly.entity_id
_entity_poly.type
_entity_poly.pdbx_seq_one_letter_code
_entity_poly.pdbx_strand_id
1 'polypeptide(L)'
;MPTLRNLFENAFRPCGQTLYVWGGGWNKEDTGAGEDGMRIGLNPEWKRFFDENAGTYDYDKHRFEFGHGLDCSGFVGWTLYNTLEKEPGIPGYVMSSTTMAKTFAERGFGTYVPNEEITEYRPGDIVSMNGHVWIAIGQCEDGSVVLTHSSPNTGVQISGSMLPGKEEKTTQSYAVAEAAMAKYFSRCHSFYATRECALDYRGGNLMHWDLEHGVLTDPDGFVKMGPAEIIDAVLG
;
A
#
# COMPACT_ATOMS: atom_id res chain seq x y z
N MET A 1 -12.23 9.72 -15.68
CA MET A 1 -10.95 9.92 -14.95
C MET A 1 -10.96 8.95 -13.77
N PRO A 2 -9.83 8.33 -13.42
CA PRO A 2 -9.75 7.52 -12.21
C PRO A 2 -10.07 8.35 -10.96
N THR A 3 -10.58 7.69 -9.92
CA THR A 3 -10.93 8.33 -8.66
C THR A 3 -10.07 7.84 -7.51
N LEU A 4 -10.08 8.57 -6.39
CA LEU A 4 -9.48 8.13 -5.14
C LEU A 4 -10.12 6.82 -4.63
N ARG A 5 -11.42 6.62 -4.87
CA ARG A 5 -12.08 5.33 -4.66
C ARG A 5 -11.42 4.21 -5.50
N ASN A 6 -11.17 4.44 -6.79
CA ASN A 6 -10.52 3.43 -7.63
C ASN A 6 -9.10 3.09 -7.14
N LEU A 7 -8.36 4.07 -6.60
CA LEU A 7 -7.07 3.82 -5.98
C LEU A 7 -7.20 2.83 -4.81
N PHE A 8 -8.14 3.06 -3.89
CA PHE A 8 -8.33 2.19 -2.73
C PHE A 8 -8.92 0.83 -3.10
N GLU A 9 -9.86 0.77 -4.05
CA GLU A 9 -10.35 -0.49 -4.60
C GLU A 9 -9.18 -1.34 -5.09
N ASN A 10 -8.26 -0.75 -5.85
CA ASN A 10 -7.07 -1.47 -6.31
C ASN A 10 -6.09 -1.77 -5.17
N ALA A 11 -5.84 -0.84 -4.26
CA ALA A 11 -4.91 -1.05 -3.14
C ALA A 11 -5.37 -2.19 -2.22
N PHE A 12 -6.68 -2.35 -1.99
CA PHE A 12 -7.20 -3.39 -1.11
C PHE A 12 -7.43 -4.74 -1.79
N ARG A 13 -7.52 -4.79 -3.12
CA ARG A 13 -7.68 -6.05 -3.86
C ARG A 13 -6.65 -7.12 -3.49
N PRO A 14 -5.34 -6.87 -3.39
CA PRO A 14 -4.36 -7.89 -3.03
C PRO A 14 -4.27 -8.16 -1.51
N CYS A 15 -4.90 -7.33 -0.66
CA CYS A 15 -4.84 -7.49 0.79
C CYS A 15 -5.29 -8.87 1.24
N GLY A 16 -4.51 -9.49 2.14
CA GLY A 16 -4.83 -10.77 2.74
C GLY A 16 -4.82 -11.97 1.79
N GLN A 17 -4.34 -11.81 0.56
CA GLN A 17 -4.23 -12.88 -0.43
C GLN A 17 -3.00 -12.77 -1.33
N THR A 18 -2.02 -11.94 -0.98
CA THR A 18 -0.78 -11.76 -1.74
C THR A 18 0.38 -11.65 -0.76
N LEU A 19 1.30 -12.63 -0.80
CA LEU A 19 2.48 -12.66 0.06
C LEU A 19 3.56 -11.69 -0.42
N TYR A 20 4.45 -11.30 0.49
CA TYR A 20 5.61 -10.47 0.15
C TYR A 20 6.65 -11.32 -0.54
N VAL A 21 7.04 -10.95 -1.76
CA VAL A 21 8.17 -11.55 -2.48
C VAL A 21 9.15 -10.45 -2.79
N TRP A 22 10.40 -10.56 -2.34
CA TRP A 22 11.44 -9.58 -2.70
C TRP A 22 11.63 -9.54 -4.21
N GLY A 23 11.48 -8.37 -4.85
CA GLY A 23 11.47 -8.23 -6.31
C GLY A 23 10.12 -8.52 -6.96
N GLY A 24 9.08 -8.85 -6.19
CA GLY A 24 7.73 -9.06 -6.71
C GLY A 24 7.19 -7.77 -7.33
N GLY A 25 6.70 -7.84 -8.57
CA GLY A 25 6.30 -6.67 -9.37
C GLY A 25 7.41 -6.06 -10.23
N TRP A 26 8.69 -6.34 -9.93
CA TRP A 26 9.84 -5.92 -10.73
C TRP A 26 10.10 -6.84 -11.92
N ASN A 27 10.84 -6.34 -12.91
CA ASN A 27 11.48 -7.17 -13.91
C ASN A 27 12.74 -7.84 -13.34
N LYS A 28 13.25 -8.88 -14.01
CA LYS A 28 14.40 -9.65 -13.54
C LYS A 28 15.70 -8.84 -13.56
N GLU A 29 15.75 -7.83 -14.42
CA GLU A 29 16.87 -6.92 -14.59
C GLU A 29 16.94 -5.85 -13.49
N ASP A 30 15.93 -5.75 -12.62
CA ASP A 30 15.82 -4.76 -11.53
C ASP A 30 15.89 -3.31 -12.04
N THR A 31 15.26 -3.07 -13.20
CA THR A 31 15.25 -1.75 -13.87
C THR A 31 13.88 -1.07 -13.85
N GLY A 32 12.85 -1.76 -13.39
CA GLY A 32 11.50 -1.23 -13.28
C GLY A 32 10.43 -2.33 -13.25
N ALA A 33 9.22 -1.99 -13.67
CA ALA A 33 8.09 -2.92 -13.65
C ALA A 33 8.30 -4.14 -14.55
N GLY A 34 8.01 -5.31 -14.00
CA GLY A 34 7.89 -6.57 -14.72
C GLY A 34 6.46 -6.85 -15.18
N GLU A 35 6.22 -8.06 -15.68
CA GLU A 35 4.89 -8.49 -16.13
C GLU A 35 3.82 -8.31 -15.05
N ASP A 36 4.13 -8.70 -13.81
CA ASP A 36 3.22 -8.55 -12.67
C ASP A 36 2.92 -7.08 -12.36
N GLY A 37 3.93 -6.20 -12.37
CA GLY A 37 3.74 -4.77 -12.09
C GLY A 37 2.93 -4.03 -13.16
N MET A 38 2.82 -4.60 -14.36
CA MET A 38 2.04 -4.06 -15.50
C MET A 38 0.78 -4.90 -15.81
N ARG A 39 0.42 -5.84 -14.93
CA ARG A 39 -0.77 -6.68 -15.11
C ARG A 39 -2.03 -5.90 -14.74
N ILE A 40 -2.97 -5.83 -15.68
CA ILE A 40 -4.36 -5.44 -15.37
C ILE A 40 -5.07 -6.59 -14.66
N GLY A 41 -5.60 -6.31 -13.47
CA GLY A 41 -6.22 -7.28 -12.58
C GLY A 41 -5.23 -8.01 -11.68
N LEU A 42 -5.77 -8.67 -10.66
CA LEU A 42 -4.99 -9.51 -9.76
C LEU A 42 -4.39 -10.69 -10.52
N ASN A 43 -3.13 -11.02 -10.24
CA ASN A 43 -2.57 -12.28 -10.69
C ASN A 43 -3.18 -13.43 -9.85
N PRO A 44 -3.88 -14.40 -10.45
CA PRO A 44 -4.45 -15.54 -9.71
C PRO A 44 -3.38 -16.37 -8.97
N GLU A 45 -2.14 -16.34 -9.45
CA GLU A 45 -1.02 -17.06 -8.85
C GLU A 45 -0.66 -16.51 -7.46
N TRP A 46 -0.86 -15.21 -7.20
CA TRP A 46 -0.61 -14.62 -5.88
C TRP A 46 -1.50 -15.25 -4.81
N LYS A 47 -2.79 -15.43 -5.12
CA LYS A 47 -3.72 -16.10 -4.22
C LYS A 47 -3.37 -17.58 -4.08
N ARG A 48 -3.02 -18.27 -5.17
CA ARG A 48 -2.63 -19.68 -5.09
C ARG A 48 -1.40 -19.86 -4.19
N PHE A 49 -0.39 -19.03 -4.39
CA PHE A 49 0.83 -19.06 -3.60
C PHE A 49 0.57 -18.72 -2.12
N PHE A 50 -0.29 -17.72 -1.86
CA PHE A 50 -0.78 -17.44 -0.50
C PHE A 50 -1.47 -18.66 0.11
N ASP A 51 -2.37 -19.31 -0.62
CA ASP A 51 -3.13 -20.46 -0.13
C ASP A 51 -2.23 -21.67 0.22
N GLU A 52 -1.13 -21.84 -0.51
CA GLU A 52 -0.16 -22.91 -0.33
C GLU A 52 0.83 -22.65 0.83
N ASN A 53 1.11 -21.39 1.15
CA ASN A 53 2.21 -21.03 2.06
C ASN A 53 1.78 -20.27 3.32
N ALA A 54 0.53 -19.80 3.41
CA ALA A 54 0.07 -19.02 4.55
C ALA A 54 0.25 -19.75 5.89
N GLY A 55 0.70 -19.02 6.92
CA GLY A 55 0.95 -19.54 8.27
C GLY A 55 2.33 -20.18 8.48
N THR A 56 2.99 -20.62 7.41
CA THR A 56 4.38 -21.16 7.46
C THR A 56 5.37 -20.40 6.57
N TYR A 57 4.90 -19.33 5.94
CA TYR A 57 5.69 -18.54 4.99
C TYR A 57 6.95 -17.93 5.63
N ASP A 58 8.06 -18.01 4.90
CA ASP A 58 9.36 -17.48 5.27
C ASP A 58 9.94 -16.74 4.07
N TYR A 59 9.90 -15.40 4.10
CA TYR A 59 10.24 -14.59 2.93
C TYR A 59 11.69 -14.78 2.47
N ASP A 60 12.61 -15.15 3.37
CA ASP A 60 14.03 -15.34 3.03
C ASP A 60 14.24 -16.52 2.08
N LYS A 61 13.33 -17.50 2.10
CA LYS A 61 13.35 -18.69 1.21
C LYS A 61 12.67 -18.46 -0.13
N HIS A 62 11.84 -17.42 -0.23
CA HIS A 62 10.98 -17.15 -1.39
C HIS A 62 11.33 -15.83 -2.10
N ARG A 63 12.56 -15.32 -1.91
CA ARG A 63 13.03 -14.11 -2.60
C ARG A 63 13.12 -14.35 -4.11
N PHE A 64 12.73 -13.35 -4.90
CA PHE A 64 12.80 -13.37 -6.37
C PHE A 64 11.95 -14.46 -7.04
N GLU A 65 10.94 -15.01 -6.36
CA GLU A 65 9.90 -15.83 -6.99
C GLU A 65 8.89 -14.94 -7.74
N PHE A 66 9.36 -14.30 -8.82
CA PHE A 66 8.52 -13.48 -9.70
C PHE A 66 7.26 -14.26 -10.13
N GLY A 67 6.09 -13.63 -10.12
CA GLY A 67 4.80 -14.30 -10.35
C GLY A 67 4.03 -14.64 -9.08
N HIS A 68 4.67 -14.70 -7.92
CA HIS A 68 4.06 -15.26 -6.69
C HIS A 68 3.68 -14.22 -5.63
N GLY A 69 4.11 -12.97 -5.77
CA GLY A 69 3.77 -11.92 -4.81
C GLY A 69 4.28 -10.54 -5.21
N LEU A 70 4.23 -9.61 -4.26
CA LEU A 70 4.60 -8.21 -4.46
C LEU A 70 5.52 -7.76 -3.32
N ASP A 71 6.61 -7.05 -3.63
CA ASP A 71 7.31 -6.26 -2.60
C ASP A 71 6.61 -4.91 -2.38
N CYS A 72 7.20 -4.02 -1.57
CA CYS A 72 6.58 -2.75 -1.23
C CYS A 72 6.38 -1.84 -2.46
N SER A 73 7.38 -1.69 -3.32
CA SER A 73 7.29 -0.85 -4.52
C SER A 73 6.54 -1.53 -5.65
N GLY A 74 6.61 -2.86 -5.75
CA GLY A 74 5.77 -3.68 -6.60
C GLY A 74 4.28 -3.50 -6.28
N PHE A 75 3.92 -3.51 -5.00
CA PHE A 75 2.56 -3.27 -4.55
C PHE A 75 2.05 -1.87 -4.93
N VAL A 76 2.80 -0.81 -4.59
CA VAL A 76 2.39 0.56 -4.93
C VAL A 76 2.36 0.74 -6.45
N GLY A 77 3.37 0.22 -7.16
CA GLY A 77 3.45 0.31 -8.62
C GLY A 77 2.30 -0.41 -9.33
N TRP A 78 1.97 -1.63 -8.92
CA TRP A 78 0.82 -2.37 -9.46
C TRP A 78 -0.51 -1.68 -9.15
N THR A 79 -0.65 -1.12 -7.93
CA THR A 79 -1.84 -0.37 -7.52
C THR A 79 -2.05 0.84 -8.43
N LEU A 80 -1.00 1.63 -8.68
CA LEU A 80 -1.07 2.76 -9.59
C LEU A 80 -1.35 2.31 -11.03
N TYR A 81 -0.71 1.24 -11.50
CA TYR A 81 -0.97 0.71 -12.84
C TYR A 81 -2.45 0.36 -13.04
N ASN A 82 -3.05 -0.34 -12.08
CA ASN A 82 -4.46 -0.74 -12.16
C ASN A 82 -5.44 0.41 -11.93
N THR A 83 -4.97 1.53 -11.41
CA THR A 83 -5.77 2.73 -11.19
C THR A 83 -5.75 3.64 -12.41
N LEU A 84 -4.57 3.83 -12.99
CA LEU A 84 -4.35 4.81 -14.06
C LEU A 84 -4.47 4.20 -15.45
N GLU A 85 -4.09 2.93 -15.62
CA GLU A 85 -4.03 2.26 -16.91
C GLU A 85 -5.16 1.27 -17.11
N LYS A 86 -5.62 1.17 -18.36
CA LYS A 86 -6.70 0.25 -18.78
C LYS A 86 -6.23 -0.81 -19.76
N GLU A 87 -5.07 -0.60 -20.36
CA GLU A 87 -4.52 -1.45 -21.41
C GLU A 87 -3.08 -1.87 -21.04
N PRO A 88 -2.64 -3.04 -21.50
CA PRO A 88 -1.25 -3.47 -21.33
C PRO A 88 -0.30 -2.64 -22.22
N GLY A 89 1.00 -2.61 -21.86
CA GLY A 89 2.06 -2.04 -22.70
C GLY A 89 2.43 -0.59 -22.39
N ILE A 90 1.83 0.00 -21.35
CA ILE A 90 2.27 1.28 -20.79
C ILE A 90 3.42 1.02 -19.80
N PRO A 91 4.49 1.85 -19.76
CA PRO A 91 5.53 1.68 -18.76
C PRO A 91 4.96 1.69 -17.34
N GLY A 92 5.28 0.66 -16.56
CA GLY A 92 4.77 0.52 -15.21
C GLY A 92 5.32 1.54 -14.20
N TYR A 93 4.78 1.50 -13.00
CA TYR A 93 5.09 2.46 -11.92
C TYR A 93 6.04 1.91 -10.85
N VAL A 94 6.55 0.69 -11.03
CA VAL A 94 7.51 0.08 -10.12
C VAL A 94 8.88 0.72 -10.32
N MET A 95 9.45 1.20 -9.22
CA MET A 95 10.78 1.82 -9.15
C MET A 95 11.29 1.75 -7.70
N SER A 96 12.48 2.30 -7.44
CA SER A 96 13.07 2.31 -6.09
C SER A 96 12.08 2.93 -5.08
N SER A 97 11.81 2.20 -3.99
CA SER A 97 10.90 2.65 -2.93
C SER A 97 11.28 4.02 -2.39
N THR A 98 12.58 4.30 -2.29
CA THR A 98 13.14 5.58 -1.80
C THR A 98 12.65 6.81 -2.55
N THR A 99 12.40 6.70 -3.86
CA THR A 99 12.15 7.86 -4.72
C THR A 99 10.71 7.97 -5.21
N MET A 100 9.83 7.02 -4.87
CA MET A 100 8.49 6.92 -5.46
C MET A 100 7.65 8.19 -5.23
N ALA A 101 7.54 8.69 -4.00
CA ALA A 101 6.73 9.89 -3.74
C ALA A 101 7.23 11.10 -4.54
N LYS A 102 8.55 11.34 -4.53
CA LYS A 102 9.17 12.43 -5.29
C LYS A 102 8.96 12.27 -6.80
N THR A 103 9.17 11.07 -7.32
CA THR A 103 9.05 10.79 -8.77
C THR A 103 7.62 10.96 -9.24
N PHE A 104 6.62 10.57 -8.45
CA PHE A 104 5.21 10.76 -8.81
C PHE A 104 4.78 12.22 -8.74
N ALA A 105 5.27 12.98 -7.76
CA ALA A 105 5.07 14.43 -7.75
C ALA A 105 5.69 15.10 -8.99
N GLU A 106 6.91 14.73 -9.38
CA GLU A 106 7.59 15.25 -10.57
C GLU A 106 6.87 14.87 -11.89
N ARG A 107 6.07 13.81 -11.89
CA ARG A 107 5.16 13.45 -13.01
C ARG A 107 3.89 14.30 -13.05
N GLY A 108 3.69 15.20 -12.09
CA GLY A 108 2.50 16.05 -11.99
C GLY A 108 1.29 15.36 -11.36
N PHE A 109 1.47 14.26 -10.63
CA PHE A 109 0.34 13.58 -9.96
C PHE A 109 -0.11 14.31 -8.69
N GLY A 110 0.75 15.17 -8.16
CA GLY A 110 0.54 15.78 -6.87
C GLY A 110 1.75 16.56 -6.38
N THR A 111 1.75 16.85 -5.08
CA THR A 111 2.77 17.67 -4.42
C THR A 111 3.64 16.81 -3.52
N TYR A 112 4.96 16.90 -3.71
CA TYR A 112 5.94 16.29 -2.81
C TYR A 112 6.05 17.10 -1.52
N VAL A 113 6.02 16.42 -0.38
CA VAL A 113 6.21 17.00 0.95
C VAL A 113 7.36 16.25 1.65
N PRO A 114 8.48 16.92 1.95
CA PRO A 114 9.57 16.30 2.69
C PRO A 114 9.14 16.03 4.13
N ASN A 115 9.73 15.02 4.77
CA ASN A 115 9.32 14.51 6.08
C ASN A 115 9.15 15.60 7.14
N GLU A 116 10.11 16.51 7.22
CA GLU A 116 10.17 17.62 8.17
C GLU A 116 9.04 18.66 8.00
N GLU A 117 8.37 18.67 6.84
CA GLU A 117 7.26 19.58 6.52
C GLU A 117 5.88 18.89 6.63
N ILE A 118 5.83 17.58 6.92
CA ILE A 118 4.57 16.85 7.04
C ILE A 118 3.81 17.29 8.29
N THR A 119 2.66 17.93 8.08
CA THR A 119 1.72 18.30 9.15
C THR A 119 0.55 17.33 9.28
N GLU A 120 0.21 16.61 8.20
CA GLU A 120 -0.92 15.69 8.13
C GLU A 120 -0.68 14.60 7.06
N TYR A 121 -1.36 13.47 7.21
CA TYR A 121 -1.48 12.44 6.18
C TYR A 121 -2.90 12.46 5.62
N ARG A 122 -3.01 12.51 4.29
CA ARG A 122 -4.28 12.53 3.56
C ARG A 122 -4.56 11.15 2.96
N PRO A 123 -5.86 10.81 2.78
CA PRO A 123 -6.24 9.59 2.10
C PRO A 123 -5.58 9.44 0.73
N GLY A 124 -4.87 8.34 0.55
CA GLY A 124 -4.21 7.96 -0.69
C GLY A 124 -2.75 8.38 -0.79
N ASP A 125 -2.22 9.17 0.16
CA ASP A 125 -0.83 9.65 0.08
C ASP A 125 0.16 8.51 -0.17
N ILE A 126 1.05 8.70 -1.13
CA ILE A 126 2.16 7.78 -1.36
C ILE A 126 3.31 8.21 -0.48
N VAL A 127 3.71 7.35 0.46
CA VAL A 127 4.78 7.65 1.41
C VAL A 127 5.96 6.74 1.13
N SER A 128 7.15 7.33 0.96
CA SER A 128 8.39 6.64 0.62
C SER A 128 9.55 7.04 1.52
N MET A 129 10.36 6.05 1.87
CA MET A 129 11.63 6.22 2.58
C MET A 129 12.66 5.22 2.06
N ASN A 130 13.90 5.32 2.54
CA ASN A 130 14.92 4.35 2.19
C ASN A 130 14.47 2.93 2.57
N GLY A 131 14.27 2.08 1.57
CA GLY A 131 13.94 0.68 1.74
C GLY A 131 12.45 0.35 1.89
N HIS A 132 11.54 1.33 1.93
CA HIS A 132 10.10 1.05 2.07
C HIS A 132 9.18 2.12 1.47
N VAL A 133 8.01 1.71 0.99
CA VAL A 133 6.97 2.58 0.42
C VAL A 133 5.58 1.99 0.69
N TRP A 134 4.59 2.84 0.89
CA TRP A 134 3.21 2.45 1.20
C TRP A 134 2.20 3.52 0.80
N ILE A 135 0.92 3.19 0.96
CA ILE A 135 -0.20 4.10 0.74
C ILE A 135 -0.85 4.41 2.10
N ALA A 136 -0.95 5.68 2.46
CA ALA A 136 -1.71 6.09 3.63
C ALA A 136 -3.22 5.99 3.33
N ILE A 137 -3.96 5.29 4.19
CA ILE A 137 -5.42 5.24 4.12
C ILE A 137 -6.01 6.49 4.76
N GLY A 138 -5.42 6.94 5.87
CA GLY A 138 -5.79 8.18 6.52
C GLY A 138 -5.17 8.33 7.91
N GLN A 139 -5.21 9.54 8.45
CA GLN A 139 -4.77 9.86 9.80
C GLN A 139 -5.94 9.77 10.79
N CYS A 140 -5.71 9.13 11.93
CA CYS A 140 -6.62 9.11 13.07
C CYS A 140 -6.49 10.39 13.91
N GLU A 141 -7.46 10.65 14.80
CA GLU A 141 -7.49 11.86 15.64
C GLU A 141 -6.28 11.96 16.57
N ASP A 142 -5.75 10.82 17.03
CA ASP A 142 -4.54 10.77 17.87
C ASP A 142 -3.24 11.02 17.09
N GLY A 143 -3.33 11.23 15.78
CA GLY A 143 -2.19 11.46 14.87
C GLY A 143 -1.51 10.19 14.36
N SER A 144 -1.97 9.01 14.78
CA SER A 144 -1.53 7.74 14.19
C SER A 144 -2.15 7.55 12.79
N VAL A 145 -1.52 6.76 11.94
CA VAL A 145 -1.87 6.63 10.52
C VAL A 145 -2.21 5.18 10.23
N VAL A 146 -3.34 4.97 9.54
CA VAL A 146 -3.69 3.67 8.96
C VAL A 146 -3.11 3.62 7.56
N LEU A 147 -2.42 2.54 7.21
CA LEU A 147 -1.78 2.37 5.91
C LEU A 147 -2.03 0.98 5.32
N THR A 148 -1.88 0.88 4.01
CA THR A 148 -1.77 -0.39 3.31
C THR A 148 -0.41 -0.51 2.64
N HIS A 149 0.20 -1.67 2.78
CA HIS A 149 1.57 -1.93 2.33
C HIS A 149 1.81 -3.43 2.14
N SER A 150 2.88 -3.76 1.40
CA SER A 150 3.46 -5.11 1.39
C SER A 150 4.71 -5.17 2.28
N SER A 151 4.86 -6.22 3.06
CA SER A 151 6.04 -6.39 3.93
C SER A 151 6.41 -7.84 4.20
N PRO A 152 7.69 -8.12 4.52
CA PRO A 152 8.18 -9.46 4.81
C PRO A 152 7.30 -10.25 5.79
N ASN A 153 7.21 -11.56 5.54
CA ASN A 153 6.49 -12.55 6.36
C ASN A 153 4.95 -12.43 6.41
N THR A 154 4.34 -11.49 5.69
CA THR A 154 2.87 -11.43 5.54
C THR A 154 2.43 -11.07 4.13
N GLY A 155 3.06 -10.07 3.50
CA GLY A 155 2.59 -9.53 2.23
C GLY A 155 1.68 -8.32 2.39
N VAL A 156 0.70 -8.21 1.48
CA VAL A 156 -0.16 -7.03 1.41
C VAL A 156 -1.22 -7.07 2.50
N GLN A 157 -1.26 -6.04 3.33
CA GLN A 157 -2.17 -5.92 4.47
C GLN A 157 -2.49 -4.46 4.83
N ILE A 158 -3.45 -4.30 5.73
CA ILE A 158 -3.74 -3.03 6.41
C ILE A 158 -3.04 -3.03 7.76
N SER A 159 -2.45 -1.90 8.16
CA SER A 159 -1.67 -1.77 9.39
C SER A 159 -1.84 -0.38 10.01
N GLY A 160 -1.61 -0.30 11.33
CA GLY A 160 -1.58 0.97 12.06
C GLY A 160 -0.14 1.39 12.36
N SER A 161 0.11 2.68 12.56
CA SER A 161 1.43 3.20 12.92
C SER A 161 1.57 3.39 14.44
N MET A 162 2.77 3.13 14.98
CA MET A 162 3.15 3.56 16.31
C MET A 162 3.18 5.10 16.44
N LEU A 163 3.06 5.57 17.68
CA LEU A 163 3.26 6.97 18.06
C LEU A 163 4.35 7.10 19.11
N PRO A 164 5.21 8.14 19.05
CA PRO A 164 6.21 8.39 20.09
C PRO A 164 5.58 8.48 21.48
N GLY A 165 6.12 7.72 22.44
CA GLY A 165 5.65 7.71 23.82
C GLY A 165 4.33 6.96 24.06
N LYS A 166 3.81 6.21 23.08
CA LYS A 166 2.69 5.29 23.25
C LYS A 166 3.19 3.85 23.40
N GLU A 167 2.45 3.05 24.14
CA GLU A 167 2.67 1.59 24.21
C GLU A 167 2.24 0.94 22.89
N GLU A 168 2.83 -0.21 22.57
CA GLU A 168 2.48 -0.97 21.37
C GLU A 168 0.98 -1.31 21.36
N LYS A 169 0.36 -1.28 20.18
CA LYS A 169 -1.02 -1.70 19.93
C LYS A 169 -2.08 -0.88 20.67
N THR A 170 -1.73 0.33 21.11
CA THR A 170 -2.64 1.26 21.80
C THR A 170 -3.13 2.43 20.96
N THR A 171 -2.61 2.58 19.74
CA THR A 171 -2.99 3.67 18.83
C THR A 171 -4.37 3.45 18.20
N GLN A 172 -5.06 4.53 17.86
CA GLN A 172 -6.34 4.43 17.14
C GLN A 172 -6.16 3.72 15.79
N SER A 173 -5.08 4.00 15.07
CA SER A 173 -4.80 3.36 13.79
C SER A 173 -4.61 1.84 13.91
N TYR A 174 -4.00 1.35 14.99
CA TYR A 174 -3.90 -0.10 15.23
C TYR A 174 -5.27 -0.72 15.44
N ALA A 175 -6.13 -0.09 16.25
CA ALA A 175 -7.49 -0.57 16.48
C ALA A 175 -8.32 -0.61 15.19
N VAL A 176 -8.18 0.40 14.32
CA VAL A 176 -8.84 0.42 12.99
C VAL A 176 -8.31 -0.69 12.09
N ALA A 177 -6.98 -0.85 12.01
CA ALA A 177 -6.37 -1.90 11.19
C ALA A 177 -6.76 -3.31 11.67
N GLU A 178 -6.76 -3.55 12.98
CA GLU A 178 -7.12 -4.83 13.58
C GLU A 178 -8.58 -5.19 13.27
N ALA A 179 -9.50 -4.23 13.44
CA ALA A 179 -10.90 -4.43 13.10
C ALA A 179 -11.09 -4.73 11.60
N ALA A 180 -10.39 -4.01 10.73
CA ALA A 180 -10.46 -4.20 9.28
C ALA A 180 -9.92 -5.58 8.86
N MET A 181 -8.74 -5.97 9.35
CA MET A 181 -8.12 -7.26 9.04
C MET A 181 -8.98 -8.43 9.55
N ALA A 182 -9.52 -8.34 10.77
CA ALA A 182 -10.40 -9.36 11.33
C ALA A 182 -11.73 -9.48 10.55
N LYS A 183 -12.31 -8.35 10.10
CA LYS A 183 -13.61 -8.31 9.40
C LYS A 183 -13.51 -8.75 7.94
N TYR A 184 -12.58 -8.17 7.18
CA TYR A 184 -12.51 -8.32 5.73
C TYR A 184 -11.47 -9.33 5.25
N PHE A 185 -10.43 -9.59 6.05
CA PHE A 185 -9.31 -10.44 5.68
C PHE A 185 -9.06 -11.55 6.72
N SER A 186 -10.14 -12.07 7.31
CA SER A 186 -10.12 -12.98 8.47
C SER A 186 -9.21 -14.20 8.31
N ARG A 187 -9.13 -14.76 7.10
CA ARG A 187 -8.22 -15.89 6.84
C ARG A 187 -6.75 -15.49 6.96
N CYS A 188 -6.35 -14.35 6.38
CA CYS A 188 -5.00 -13.84 6.57
C CYS A 188 -4.73 -13.49 8.03
N HIS A 189 -5.68 -12.81 8.68
CA HIS A 189 -5.60 -12.45 10.10
C HIS A 189 -5.43 -13.67 11.02
N SER A 190 -6.05 -14.81 10.66
CA SER A 190 -5.89 -16.05 11.42
C SER A 190 -4.49 -16.66 11.36
N PHE A 191 -3.71 -16.34 10.31
CA PHE A 191 -2.32 -16.79 10.15
C PHE A 191 -1.31 -15.74 10.60
N TYR A 192 -1.65 -14.46 10.43
CA TYR A 192 -0.77 -13.33 10.65
C TYR A 192 -1.52 -12.28 11.47
N ALA A 193 -1.03 -12.02 12.69
CA ALA A 193 -1.57 -10.93 13.50
C ALA A 193 -1.42 -9.59 12.77
N THR A 194 -2.38 -8.69 12.96
CA THR A 194 -2.29 -7.34 12.40
C THR A 194 -1.00 -6.67 12.85
N ARG A 195 -0.32 -6.07 11.88
CA ARG A 195 0.95 -5.40 12.10
C ARG A 195 0.73 -3.99 12.65
N GLU A 196 1.59 -3.64 13.60
CA GLU A 196 1.84 -2.25 13.95
C GLU A 196 3.19 -1.84 13.35
N CYS A 197 3.18 -0.78 12.56
CA CYS A 197 4.35 -0.23 11.89
C CYS A 197 5.18 0.58 12.90
N ALA A 198 6.48 0.32 12.92
CA ALA A 198 7.41 0.98 13.83
C ALA A 198 7.51 2.49 13.56
N LEU A 199 8.12 3.21 14.52
CA LEU A 199 8.21 4.67 14.49
C LEU A 199 8.95 5.23 13.26
N ASP A 200 9.85 4.45 12.67
CA ASP A 200 10.61 4.82 11.49
C ASP A 200 9.74 5.02 10.25
N TYR A 201 8.56 4.40 10.17
CA TYR A 201 7.58 4.66 9.10
C TYR A 201 7.12 6.13 9.11
N ARG A 202 7.23 6.83 10.24
CA ARG A 202 6.93 8.28 10.30
C ARG A 202 8.05 9.15 9.73
N GLY A 203 9.18 8.56 9.33
CA GLY A 203 10.33 9.25 8.72
C GLY A 203 10.28 9.32 7.19
N GLY A 204 9.20 8.89 6.55
CA GLY A 204 9.04 8.94 5.10
C GLY A 204 8.67 10.32 4.58
N ASN A 205 9.03 10.58 3.32
CA ASN A 205 8.51 11.72 2.56
C ASN A 205 7.22 11.28 1.87
N LEU A 206 6.28 12.19 1.67
CA LEU A 206 5.00 11.84 1.06
C LEU A 206 4.72 12.63 -0.22
N MET A 207 3.78 12.11 -1.01
CA MET A 207 3.14 12.82 -2.10
C MET A 207 1.65 12.92 -1.81
N HIS A 208 1.13 14.14 -1.75
CA HIS A 208 -0.30 14.42 -1.75
C HIS A 208 -0.83 14.46 -3.17
N TRP A 209 -1.93 13.77 -3.46
CA TRP A 209 -2.59 13.85 -4.76
C TRP A 209 -3.12 15.25 -5.04
N ASP A 210 -2.93 15.74 -6.27
CA ASP A 210 -3.69 16.89 -6.78
C ASP A 210 -5.03 16.37 -7.33
N LEU A 211 -6.11 16.59 -6.56
CA LEU A 211 -7.44 16.10 -6.89
C LEU A 211 -8.27 17.08 -7.73
N GLU A 212 -7.73 18.28 -7.99
CA GLU A 212 -8.39 19.31 -8.80
C GLU A 212 -7.86 19.30 -10.24
N HIS A 213 -6.54 19.17 -10.40
CA HIS A 213 -5.86 19.25 -11.69
C HIS A 213 -4.98 18.04 -12.01
N GLY A 214 -4.82 17.10 -11.09
CA GLY A 214 -3.99 15.92 -11.27
C GLY A 214 -4.70 14.77 -11.99
N VAL A 215 -4.21 13.55 -11.75
CA VAL A 215 -4.65 12.34 -12.46
C VAL A 215 -5.79 11.60 -11.77
N LEU A 216 -6.12 11.98 -10.53
CA LEU A 216 -7.22 11.44 -9.74
C LEU A 216 -8.24 12.52 -9.41
N THR A 217 -9.48 12.12 -9.15
CA THR A 217 -10.56 12.96 -8.60
C THR A 217 -11.17 12.32 -7.36
N ASP A 218 -11.84 13.11 -6.53
CA ASP A 218 -12.54 12.59 -5.34
C ASP A 218 -14.03 12.96 -5.32
N PRO A 219 -14.85 12.37 -6.21
CA PRO A 219 -16.29 12.61 -6.23
C PRO A 219 -17.02 12.03 -5.01
N ASP A 220 -16.42 11.03 -4.35
CA ASP A 220 -16.99 10.36 -3.18
C ASP A 220 -16.67 11.09 -1.86
N GLY A 221 -15.78 12.08 -1.88
CA GLY A 221 -15.41 12.87 -0.71
C GLY A 221 -14.56 12.11 0.31
N PHE A 222 -13.76 11.13 -0.13
CA PHE A 222 -12.90 10.32 0.70
C PHE A 222 -11.89 11.17 1.49
N VAL A 223 -11.44 12.32 0.97
CA VAL A 223 -10.54 13.22 1.71
C VAL A 223 -11.14 13.78 3.01
N LYS A 224 -12.46 13.66 3.20
CA LYS A 224 -13.18 14.10 4.41
C LYS A 224 -13.53 12.94 5.34
N MET A 225 -13.23 11.70 4.96
CA MET A 225 -13.57 10.50 5.71
C MET A 225 -12.42 10.07 6.61
N GLY A 226 -12.75 9.47 7.75
CA GLY A 226 -11.79 8.76 8.58
C GLY A 226 -11.35 7.44 7.93
N PRO A 227 -10.21 6.86 8.35
CA PRO A 227 -9.67 5.65 7.73
C PRO A 227 -10.62 4.45 7.84
N ALA A 228 -11.35 4.30 8.95
CA ALA A 228 -12.33 3.23 9.11
C ALA A 228 -13.51 3.36 8.13
N GLU A 229 -13.98 4.60 7.90
CA GLU A 229 -15.06 4.88 6.95
C GLU A 229 -14.62 4.59 5.51
N ILE A 230 -13.39 4.95 5.13
CA ILE A 230 -12.82 4.64 3.81
C ILE A 230 -12.75 3.13 3.59
N ILE A 231 -12.25 2.39 4.57
CA ILE A 231 -12.14 0.92 4.49
C ILE A 231 -13.53 0.30 4.31
N ASP A 232 -14.50 0.69 5.15
CA ASP A 232 -15.87 0.19 5.07
C ASP A 232 -16.58 0.60 3.75
N ALA A 233 -16.33 1.80 3.23
CA ALA A 233 -16.92 2.26 1.98
C ALA A 233 -16.39 1.52 0.73
N VAL A 234 -15.24 0.86 0.83
CA VAL A 234 -14.60 0.13 -0.27
C VAL A 234 -14.78 -1.38 -0.15
N LEU A 235 -14.74 -1.92 1.08
CA LEU A 235 -14.78 -3.37 1.34
C LEU A 235 -16.12 -3.88 1.87
N GLY A 236 -17.00 -2.99 2.33
CA GLY A 236 -18.29 -3.30 2.94
C GLY A 236 -19.43 -3.57 1.97
#